data_AF-A0A3P1WZL8-F1
#
_entry.id   AF-A0A3P1WZL8-F1
#
_cell.length_a   1.000
_cell.length_b   1.000
_cell.length_c   1.000
_cell.angle_alpha   90.00
_cell.angle_beta   90.00
_cell.angle_gamma   90.00
#
_symmetry.space_group_name_H-M   'P 1'
#
loop_
_entity.id
_entity.type
_entity.pdbx_description
1 polymer ?
#
loop_
_entity_poly.entity_id
_entity_poly.type
_entity_poly.pdbx_seq_one_letter_code
_entity_poly.pdbx_strand_id
1 'polypeptide(L)'
;SQLQHEISQQNLQFIIVNPSESIRIGRVHSLSWMATLISPMQGGTTTATGSAMWVKENSPFTDLLQLSGKPIGTAHRQAFGGFMAMERELHQMGVSNRYFSHVQEIGYPHESVVQALLAGK
;
A
#
# COMPACT_ATOMS: atom_id res chain seq x y z
N SER A 1 5.46 9.09 -13.64
CA SER A 1 5.61 7.87 -14.48
C SER A 1 5.26 8.22 -15.92
N GLN A 2 5.71 7.42 -16.89
CA GLN A 2 5.35 7.61 -18.31
C GLN A 2 3.83 7.63 -18.52
N LEU A 3 3.09 6.73 -17.85
CA LEU A 3 1.63 6.70 -17.89
C LEU A 3 0.98 8.03 -17.47
N GLN A 4 1.44 8.65 -16.37
CA GLN A 4 0.89 9.94 -15.89
C GLN A 4 1.15 11.07 -16.89
N HIS A 5 2.30 11.04 -17.57
CA HIS A 5 2.61 12.02 -18.61
C HIS A 5 1.64 11.87 -19.80
N GLU A 6 1.44 10.65 -20.30
CA GLU A 6 0.51 10.38 -21.41
C GLU A 6 -0.95 10.71 -21.08
N ILE A 7 -1.39 10.46 -19.84
CA ILE A 7 -2.71 10.87 -19.35
C ILE A 7 -2.84 12.40 -19.38
N SER A 8 -1.80 13.12 -18.92
CA SER A 8 -1.80 14.58 -18.90
C SER A 8 -1.82 15.19 -20.31
N GLN A 9 -1.22 14.51 -21.29
CA GLN A 9 -1.26 14.90 -22.70
C GLN A 9 -2.57 14.53 -23.40
N GLN A 10 -3.51 13.87 -22.71
CA GLN A 10 -4.77 13.37 -23.27
C GLN A 10 -4.58 12.42 -24.47
N ASN A 11 -3.43 11.74 -24.54
CA ASN A 11 -3.08 10.83 -25.64
C ASN A 11 -3.69 9.43 -25.49
N LEU A 12 -4.29 9.13 -24.33
CA LEU A 12 -4.86 7.83 -24.00
C LEU A 12 -6.38 7.93 -23.91
N GLN A 13 -7.08 7.17 -24.76
CA GLN A 13 -8.55 7.13 -24.74
C GLN A 13 -9.08 6.20 -23.63
N PHE A 14 -8.35 5.13 -23.31
CA PHE A 14 -8.70 4.17 -22.27
C PHE A 14 -7.45 3.70 -21.52
N ILE A 15 -7.58 3.45 -20.22
CA ILE A 15 -6.52 2.88 -19.39
C ILE A 15 -7.09 1.75 -18.52
N ILE A 16 -6.35 0.65 -18.42
CA ILE A 16 -6.60 -0.42 -17.44
C ILE A 16 -5.50 -0.36 -16.42
N VAL A 17 -5.86 -0.10 -15.18
CA VAL A 17 -4.92 0.05 -14.08
C VAL A 17 -5.44 -0.71 -12.87
N ASN A 18 -4.55 -1.07 -11.95
CA ASN A 18 -4.98 -1.67 -10.70
C ASN A 18 -5.78 -0.64 -9.84
N PRO A 19 -6.52 -1.09 -8.82
CA PRO A 19 -7.37 -0.20 -8.02
C PRO A 19 -6.63 0.93 -7.29
N SER A 20 -5.39 0.70 -6.87
CA SER A 20 -4.62 1.74 -6.16
C SER A 20 -4.14 2.84 -7.10
N GLU A 21 -3.77 2.48 -8.33
CA GLU A 21 -3.43 3.40 -9.39
C GLU A 21 -4.64 4.20 -9.87
N SER A 22 -5.83 3.58 -9.97
CA SER A 22 -7.06 4.27 -10.38
C SER A 22 -7.45 5.37 -9.39
N ILE A 23 -7.35 5.13 -8.08
CA ILE A 23 -7.57 6.15 -7.05
C ILE A 23 -6.56 7.29 -7.20
N ARG A 24 -5.28 6.97 -7.41
CA ARG A 24 -4.22 7.99 -7.49
C ARG A 24 -4.38 8.87 -8.73
N ILE A 25 -4.64 8.27 -9.89
CA ILE A 25 -4.87 9.00 -11.15
C ILE A 25 -6.14 9.85 -11.03
N GLY A 26 -7.24 9.31 -10.52
CA GLY A 26 -8.53 10.00 -10.42
C GLY A 26 -8.53 11.22 -9.48
N ARG A 27 -7.53 11.35 -8.59
CA ARG A 27 -7.37 12.56 -7.76
C ARG A 27 -6.83 13.76 -8.54
N VAL A 28 -6.04 13.52 -9.58
CA VAL A 28 -5.29 14.56 -10.31
C VAL A 28 -5.78 14.76 -11.74
N HIS A 29 -6.52 13.80 -12.29
CA HIS A 29 -7.06 13.82 -13.66
C HIS A 29 -8.57 13.58 -13.65
N SER A 30 -9.30 14.33 -14.48
CA SER A 30 -10.73 14.13 -14.70
C SER A 30 -10.97 12.93 -15.62
N LEU A 31 -11.10 11.74 -15.03
CA LEU A 31 -11.41 10.51 -15.74
C LEU A 31 -12.81 9.99 -15.40
N SER A 32 -13.48 9.40 -16.39
CA SER A 32 -14.74 8.69 -16.21
C SER A 32 -14.48 7.22 -15.88
N TRP A 33 -15.03 6.73 -14.77
CA TRP A 33 -15.03 5.31 -14.44
C TRP A 33 -16.03 4.55 -15.32
N MET A 34 -15.54 3.58 -16.10
CA MET A 34 -16.37 2.80 -17.02
C MET A 34 -16.72 1.41 -16.48
N ALA A 35 -15.73 0.70 -15.92
CA ALA A 35 -15.89 -0.66 -15.42
C ALA A 35 -14.81 -1.00 -14.38
N THR A 36 -15.14 -1.94 -13.48
CA THR A 36 -14.17 -2.60 -12.60
C THR A 36 -14.13 -4.08 -12.96
N LEU A 37 -12.94 -4.63 -13.22
CA LEU A 37 -12.80 -6.06 -13.41
C LEU A 37 -13.05 -6.78 -12.08
N ILE A 38 -14.10 -7.60 -12.03
CA ILE A 38 -14.35 -8.52 -10.93
C ILE A 38 -13.77 -9.87 -11.35
N SER A 39 -12.67 -10.28 -10.71
CA SER A 39 -12.04 -11.56 -11.04
C SER A 39 -12.94 -12.72 -10.58
N PRO A 40 -13.19 -13.73 -11.44
CA PRO A 40 -13.88 -14.95 -11.02
C PRO A 40 -12.98 -15.85 -10.15
N MET A 41 -11.67 -15.60 -10.08
CA MET A 41 -10.77 -16.29 -9.16
C MET A 41 -11.17 -15.89 -7.73
N GLN A 42 -11.73 -16.84 -6.96
CA GLN A 42 -12.42 -16.64 -5.67
C GLN A 42 -13.92 -16.25 -5.75
N GLY A 43 -14.64 -16.76 -6.75
CA GLY A 43 -16.11 -16.77 -6.74
C GLY A 43 -16.75 -15.41 -7.03
N GLY A 44 -16.04 -14.52 -7.75
CA GLY A 44 -16.56 -13.20 -8.11
C GLY A 44 -16.64 -12.23 -6.93
N THR A 45 -15.99 -12.55 -5.80
CA THR A 45 -15.83 -11.61 -4.71
C THR A 45 -14.58 -10.78 -4.95
N THR A 46 -14.69 -9.45 -4.84
CA THR A 46 -13.51 -8.61 -4.69
C THR A 46 -12.96 -8.89 -3.30
N THR A 47 -11.97 -9.76 -3.17
CA THR A 47 -11.26 -9.96 -1.89
C THR A 47 -10.81 -8.59 -1.41
N ALA A 48 -11.26 -8.17 -0.22
CA ALA A 48 -10.84 -6.91 0.36
C ALA A 48 -9.30 -6.93 0.46
N THR A 49 -8.64 -6.02 -0.27
CA THR A 49 -7.19 -5.89 -0.19
C THR A 49 -6.87 -5.04 1.03
N GLY A 50 -6.16 -5.63 2.00
CA GLY A 50 -5.75 -4.97 3.23
C GLY A 50 -4.24 -4.93 3.42
N SER A 51 -3.82 -4.54 4.61
CA SER A 51 -2.43 -4.59 5.06
C SER A 51 -2.27 -5.59 6.21
N ALA A 52 -1.08 -6.17 6.31
CA ALA A 52 -0.66 -6.97 7.45
C ALA A 52 0.68 -6.44 7.96
N MET A 53 0.89 -6.47 9.28
CA MET A 53 2.15 -6.17 9.92
C MET A 53 2.76 -7.45 10.45
N TRP A 54 4.04 -7.67 10.15
CA TRP A 54 4.78 -8.81 10.69
C TRP A 54 5.77 -8.32 11.74
N VAL A 55 5.83 -9.07 12.84
CA VAL A 55 6.84 -8.95 13.87
C VAL A 55 7.46 -10.32 14.08
N LYS A 56 8.65 -10.39 14.69
CA LYS A 56 9.22 -11.68 15.09
C LYS A 56 8.33 -12.32 16.15
N GLU A 57 8.22 -13.64 16.10
CA GLU A 57 7.43 -14.43 17.06
C GLU A 57 7.82 -14.14 18.52
N ASN A 58 9.12 -14.00 18.78
CA ASN A 58 9.66 -13.69 20.10
C ASN A 58 9.75 -12.18 20.41
N SER A 59 9.13 -11.33 19.60
CA SER A 59 9.07 -9.90 19.88
C SER A 59 8.07 -9.60 20.99
N PRO A 60 8.25 -8.51 21.77
CA PRO A 60 7.31 -8.13 22.81
C PRO A 60 6.04 -7.45 22.27
N PHE A 61 5.88 -7.35 20.95
CA PHE A 61 4.82 -6.59 20.32
C PHE A 61 3.56 -7.45 20.15
N THR A 62 2.50 -7.08 20.85
CA THR A 62 1.19 -7.74 20.80
C THR A 62 0.08 -6.82 20.32
N ASP A 63 0.36 -5.52 20.17
CA ASP A 63 -0.60 -4.50 19.74
C ASP A 63 0.04 -3.54 18.73
N LEU A 64 -0.72 -3.13 17.71
CA LEU A 64 -0.24 -2.25 16.65
C LEU A 64 0.27 -0.90 17.18
N LEU A 65 -0.34 -0.33 18.22
CA LEU A 65 0.03 0.96 18.77
C LEU A 65 1.42 0.94 19.44
N GLN A 66 1.89 -0.24 19.87
CA GLN A 66 3.23 -0.41 20.45
C GLN A 66 4.36 -0.19 19.43
N LEU A 67 4.03 -0.26 18.14
CA LEU A 67 4.99 -0.06 17.04
C LEU A 67 5.19 1.41 16.69
N SER A 68 4.47 2.33 17.36
CA SER A 68 4.61 3.76 17.15
C SER A 68 6.06 4.23 17.33
N GLY A 69 6.63 4.80 16.27
CA GLY A 69 8.00 5.30 16.26
C GLY A 69 9.07 4.20 16.28
N LYS A 70 8.70 2.91 16.16
CA LYS A 70 9.67 1.83 15.95
C LYS A 70 10.14 1.80 14.49
N PRO A 71 11.31 1.21 14.20
CA PRO A 71 11.70 0.92 12.82
C PRO A 71 10.64 0.03 12.16
N ILE A 72 10.16 0.45 10.99
CA ILE A 72 9.17 -0.29 10.20
C ILE A 72 9.73 -0.48 8.79
N GLY A 73 9.92 -1.72 8.38
CA GLY A 73 10.29 -2.06 7.00
C GLY A 73 9.07 -2.13 6.09
N THR A 74 9.13 -1.54 4.91
CA THR A 74 8.14 -1.72 3.84
C THR A 74 8.84 -1.88 2.49
N ALA A 75 8.18 -2.50 1.51
CA ALA A 75 8.72 -2.60 0.16
C ALA A 75 8.83 -1.20 -0.48
N HIS A 76 7.79 -0.38 -0.28
CA HIS A 76 7.73 1.00 -0.74
C HIS A 76 6.59 1.73 -0.01
N ARG A 77 6.72 3.03 0.28
CA ARG A 77 5.67 3.84 0.92
C ARG A 77 4.43 3.97 0.05
N GLN A 78 4.59 3.83 -1.27
CA GLN A 78 3.46 3.81 -2.22
C GLN A 78 2.95 2.39 -2.50
N ALA A 79 3.37 1.37 -1.75
CA ALA A 79 2.77 0.05 -1.83
C ALA A 79 1.38 0.08 -1.19
N PHE A 80 0.34 -0.23 -1.97
CA PHE A 80 -1.05 -0.13 -1.49
C PHE A 80 -1.32 -1.01 -0.28
N GLY A 81 -1.20 -2.33 -0.44
CA GLY A 81 -1.35 -3.27 0.68
C GLY A 81 -0.14 -3.26 1.63
N GLY A 82 1.05 -2.90 1.14
CA GLY A 82 2.29 -2.94 1.93
C GLY A 82 2.52 -1.74 2.86
N PHE A 83 1.77 -0.64 2.71
CA PHE A 83 1.92 0.56 3.54
C PHE A 83 0.66 1.44 3.58
N MET A 84 0.16 1.89 2.43
CA MET A 84 -0.85 2.96 2.38
C MET A 84 -2.18 2.58 3.01
N ALA A 85 -2.62 1.32 2.88
CA ALA A 85 -3.86 0.87 3.51
C ALA A 85 -3.75 0.92 5.04
N MET A 86 -2.66 0.40 5.63
CA MET A 86 -2.41 0.52 7.08
C MET A 86 -2.28 1.97 7.55
N GLU A 87 -1.53 2.80 6.82
CA GLU A 87 -1.34 4.22 7.16
C GLU A 87 -2.68 4.95 7.22
N ARG A 88 -3.54 4.71 6.22
CA ARG A 88 -4.91 5.24 6.20
C ARG A 88 -5.72 4.78 7.42
N GLU A 89 -5.74 3.48 7.72
CA GLU A 89 -6.53 2.96 8.84
C GLU A 89 -6.07 3.53 10.19
N LEU A 90 -4.76 3.57 10.44
CA LEU A 90 -4.20 4.18 11.66
C LEU A 90 -4.51 5.68 11.74
N HIS A 91 -4.43 6.41 10.63
CA HIS A 91 -4.83 7.82 10.58
C HIS A 91 -6.32 8.00 10.88
N GLN A 92 -7.20 7.13 10.37
CA GLN A 92 -8.63 7.16 10.67
C GLN A 92 -8.94 6.87 12.15
N MET A 93 -8.09 6.10 12.82
CA MET A 93 -8.14 5.86 14.27
C MET A 93 -7.57 7.01 15.12
N GLY A 94 -7.11 8.11 14.49
CA GLY A 94 -6.52 9.25 15.19
C GLY A 94 -5.07 9.03 15.64
N VAL A 95 -4.39 8.02 15.11
CA VAL A 95 -2.97 7.78 15.41
C VAL A 95 -2.12 8.87 14.75
N SER A 96 -1.19 9.44 15.53
CA SER A 96 -0.29 10.48 15.07
C SER A 96 0.64 10.00 13.95
N ASN A 97 0.96 10.89 12.99
CA ASN A 97 1.99 10.64 11.96
C ASN A 97 3.36 10.23 12.52
N ARG A 98 3.65 10.51 13.80
CA ARG A 98 4.86 10.02 14.49
C ARG A 98 4.96 8.49 14.51
N TYR A 99 3.85 7.78 14.32
CA TYR A 99 3.85 6.33 14.19
C TYR A 99 4.83 5.85 13.11
N PHE A 100 4.88 6.55 11.98
CA PHE A 100 5.69 6.21 10.81
C PHE A 100 7.02 6.98 10.73
N SER A 101 7.54 7.50 11.85
CA SER A 101 8.75 8.34 11.86
C SER A 101 10.03 7.61 11.44
N HIS A 102 10.07 6.27 11.53
CA HIS A 102 11.23 5.44 11.21
C HIS A 102 10.93 4.37 10.17
N VAL A 103 10.12 4.71 9.16
CA VAL A 103 9.84 3.79 8.05
C VAL A 103 11.02 3.72 7.07
N GLN A 104 11.47 2.51 6.80
CA GLN A 104 12.54 2.17 5.86
C GLN A 104 11.97 1.48 4.62
N GLU A 105 12.33 1.97 3.43
CA GLU A 105 11.98 1.32 2.16
C GLU A 105 13.06 0.29 1.81
N ILE A 106 12.72 -0.98 2.03
CA ILE A 106 13.60 -2.14 1.76
C ILE A 106 13.67 -2.44 0.26
N GLY A 107 12.64 -2.04 -0.49
CA GLY A 107 12.50 -2.32 -1.91
C GLY A 107 11.75 -3.61 -2.21
N TYR A 108 11.42 -3.79 -3.49
CA TYR A 108 10.82 -5.00 -4.03
C TYR A 108 11.89 -6.07 -4.30
N PRO A 109 11.53 -7.36 -4.34
CA PRO A 109 10.17 -7.92 -4.17
C PRO A 109 9.73 -7.95 -2.69
N HIS A 110 8.46 -8.27 -2.41
CA HIS A 110 7.92 -8.22 -1.04
C HIS A 110 8.63 -9.16 -0.07
N GLU A 111 9.18 -10.27 -0.56
CA GLU A 111 9.98 -11.24 0.18
C GLU A 111 11.21 -10.57 0.82
N SER A 112 11.77 -9.54 0.20
CA SER A 112 12.91 -8.77 0.75
C SER A 112 12.59 -8.15 2.10
N VAL A 113 11.34 -7.70 2.32
CA VAL A 113 10.90 -7.13 3.60
C VAL A 113 10.88 -8.21 4.68
N VAL A 114 10.41 -9.41 4.35
CA VAL A 114 10.41 -10.56 5.27
C VAL A 114 11.84 -10.96 5.62
N GLN A 115 12.74 -11.03 4.63
CA GLN A 115 14.14 -11.34 4.86
C GLN A 115 14.84 -10.29 5.73
N ALA A 116 14.56 -9.00 5.51
CA ALA A 116 15.08 -7.92 6.35
C ALA A 116 14.60 -8.05 7.81
N LEU A 117 13.30 -8.33 8.01
CA LEU A 117 12.73 -8.58 9.34
C LEU A 117 13.45 -9.75 10.03
N LEU A 118 13.63 -10.88 9.35
CA LEU A 118 14.33 -12.05 9.91
C LEU A 118 15.78 -11.70 10.28
N ALA A 119 16.47 -10.95 9.41
CA ALA A 119 17.83 -10.46 9.66
C ALA A 119 17.92 -9.36 10.74
N GLY A 120 16.79 -8.83 11.23
CA GLY A 120 16.77 -7.75 12.24
C GLY A 120 17.24 -6.40 11.69
N LYS A 121 17.00 -6.16 10.39
CA LYS A 121 17.33 -4.91 9.70
C LYS A 121 16.13 -3.99 9.65
#